data_AF-A0A1Y6C8E2-F1
#
_entry.id   AF-A0A1Y6C8E2-F1
#
_cell.length_a   1.000
_cell.length_b   1.000
_cell.length_c   1.000
_cell.angle_alpha   90.00
_cell.angle_beta   90.00
_cell.angle_gamma   90.00
#
_symmetry.space_group_name_H-M   'P 1'
#
loop_
_entity.id
_entity.type
_entity.pdbx_description
1 polymer ?
#
loop_
_entity_poly.entity_id
_entity_poly.type
_entity_poly.pdbx_seq_one_letter_code
_entity_poly.pdbx_strand_id
1 'polypeptide(L)'
;MKCLSIRINPKSDLGNQLERFVELSKSLGRYPEIDYEDNGIVYLNYFSERLPELWRDLREGIFEHTEIGTWVRAVCEVVCEGEAGWHEALLLYHYDKNEQLDSLD
;
A
#
# COMPACT_ATOMS: atom_id res chain seq x y z
N MET A 1 15.72 -7.99 3.72
CA MET A 1 14.61 -7.94 2.75
C MET A 1 13.71 -6.83 3.18
N LYS A 2 13.50 -5.83 2.31
CA LYS A 2 12.71 -4.65 2.65
C LYS A 2 11.27 -4.85 2.19
N CYS A 3 10.33 -4.34 2.97
CA CYS A 3 8.90 -4.50 2.73
C CYS A 3 8.24 -3.14 2.53
N LEU A 4 7.33 -3.06 1.57
CA LEU A 4 6.33 -2.00 1.49
C LEU A 4 4.98 -2.64 1.75
N SER A 5 4.34 -2.21 2.83
CA SER A 5 3.06 -2.74 3.28
C SER A 5 1.97 -1.69 3.07
N ILE A 6 0.92 -2.08 2.35
CA ILE A 6 -0.30 -1.28 2.23
C ILE A 6 -1.33 -1.89 3.17
N ARG A 7 -1.68 -1.13 4.21
CA ARG A 7 -2.71 -1.50 5.17
C ARG A 7 -4.03 -0.88 4.73
N ILE A 8 -5.06 -1.70 4.52
CA ILE A 8 -6.39 -1.26 4.08
C ILE A 8 -7.37 -1.45 5.24
N ASN A 9 -8.04 -0.36 5.63
CA ASN A 9 -8.99 -0.38 6.74
C ASN A 9 -10.39 -0.79 6.26
N PRO A 10 -11.04 -1.80 6.89
CA PRO A 10 -12.35 -2.32 6.48
C PRO A 10 -13.53 -1.37 6.74
N LYS A 11 -13.29 -0.21 7.35
CA LYS A 11 -14.35 0.77 7.68
C LYS A 11 -15.11 1.32 6.46
N SER A 12 -14.67 0.97 5.26
CA SER A 12 -15.19 1.42 3.98
C SER A 12 -15.54 0.18 3.19
N ASP A 13 -16.79 0.10 2.69
CA ASP A 13 -17.31 -1.02 1.91
C ASP A 13 -16.27 -1.49 0.88
N LEU A 14 -15.76 -2.70 1.09
CA LEU A 14 -14.61 -3.24 0.34
C LEU A 14 -15.00 -3.66 -1.08
N GLY A 15 -16.30 -3.87 -1.35
CA GLY A 15 -16.84 -4.26 -2.66
C GLY A 15 -15.92 -5.20 -3.45
N ASN A 16 -15.80 -4.96 -4.76
CA ASN A 16 -14.81 -5.63 -5.62
C ASN A 16 -13.52 -4.79 -5.77
N GLN A 17 -13.30 -3.79 -4.90
CA GLN A 17 -12.19 -2.83 -5.08
C GLN A 17 -10.84 -3.41 -4.68
N LEU A 18 -10.81 -4.23 -3.63
CA LEU A 18 -9.59 -4.96 -3.24
C LEU A 18 -9.15 -5.92 -4.35
N GLU A 19 -10.07 -6.67 -4.95
CA GLU A 19 -9.78 -7.58 -6.06
C GLU A 19 -9.17 -6.82 -7.25
N ARG A 20 -9.80 -5.70 -7.64
CA ARG A 20 -9.28 -4.82 -8.70
C ARG A 20 -7.92 -4.21 -8.37
N PHE A 21 -7.69 -3.81 -7.11
CA PHE A 21 -6.39 -3.33 -6.66
C PHE A 21 -5.31 -4.41 -6.89
N VAL A 22 -5.61 -5.66 -6.49
CA VAL A 22 -4.69 -6.79 -6.65
C VAL A 22 -4.46 -7.12 -8.12
N GLU A 23 -5.50 -7.10 -8.96
CA GLU A 23 -5.38 -7.31 -10.40
C GLU A 23 -4.52 -6.23 -11.07
N LEU A 24 -4.76 -4.96 -10.74
CA LEU A 24 -4.00 -3.84 -11.26
C LEU A 24 -2.53 -3.92 -10.82
N SER A 25 -2.28 -4.23 -9.55
CA SER A 25 -0.94 -4.49 -9.04
C SER A 25 -0.22 -5.59 -9.84
N LYS A 26 -0.89 -6.71 -10.10
CA LYS A 26 -0.33 -7.81 -10.90
C LYS A 26 -0.04 -7.38 -12.35
N SER A 27 -0.90 -6.55 -12.94
CA SER A 27 -0.68 -6.00 -14.29
C SER A 27 0.55 -5.10 -14.39
N LEU A 28 0.94 -4.47 -13.27
CA LEU A 28 2.18 -3.70 -13.12
C LEU A 28 3.40 -4.59 -12.82
N GLY A 29 3.23 -5.92 -12.79
CA GLY A 29 4.28 -6.87 -12.40
C GLY A 29 4.58 -6.87 -10.90
N ARG A 30 3.67 -6.35 -10.06
CA ARG A 30 3.81 -6.28 -8.60
C ARG A 30 2.87 -7.29 -7.93
N TYR A 31 3.42 -8.23 -7.19
CA TYR A 31 2.68 -9.35 -6.61
C TYR A 31 2.73 -9.26 -5.09
N PRO A 32 1.70 -8.71 -4.43
CA PRO A 32 1.67 -8.66 -2.98
C PRO A 32 1.40 -10.04 -2.37
N GLU A 33 2.00 -10.29 -1.23
CA GLU A 33 1.47 -11.24 -0.25
C GLU A 33 0.28 -10.58 0.47
N ILE A 34 -0.81 -11.33 0.68
CA ILE A 34 -2.06 -10.79 1.20
C ILE A 34 -2.37 -11.46 2.53
N ASP A 35 -2.42 -10.65 3.59
CA ASP A 35 -2.78 -11.09 4.93
C ASP A 35 -4.10 -10.45 5.38
N TYR A 36 -4.95 -11.27 6.00
CA TYR A 36 -6.25 -10.85 6.53
C TYR A 36 -6.23 -10.99 8.05
N GLU A 37 -6.52 -9.90 8.75
CA GLU A 37 -6.71 -9.93 10.20
C GLU A 37 -8.17 -10.17 10.59
N ASP A 38 -8.39 -10.72 11.78
CA ASP A 38 -9.73 -11.00 12.34
C ASP A 38 -10.61 -9.75 12.47
N ASN A 39 -9.99 -8.57 12.56
CA ASN A 39 -10.68 -7.28 12.63
C ASN A 39 -11.08 -6.72 11.25
N GLY A 40 -10.80 -7.46 10.17
CA GLY A 40 -11.08 -7.11 8.77
C GLY A 40 -10.01 -6.26 8.09
N ILE A 41 -8.91 -5.90 8.77
CA ILE A 41 -7.78 -5.23 8.14
C ILE A 41 -7.13 -6.18 7.14
N VAL A 42 -6.79 -5.62 5.98
CA VAL A 42 -6.05 -6.34 4.93
C VAL A 42 -4.68 -5.69 4.76
N TYR A 43 -3.65 -6.51 4.74
CA TYR A 43 -2.29 -6.10 4.42
C TYR A 43 -1.91 -6.62 3.04
N LEU A 44 -1.35 -5.74 2.21
CA LEU A 44 -0.72 -6.08 0.95
C LEU A 44 0.77 -5.82 1.10
N ASN A 45 1.54 -6.89 1.26
CA ASN A 45 2.97 -6.87 1.55
C ASN A 45 3.78 -7.08 0.27
N TYR A 46 4.60 -6.10 -0.08
CA TYR A 46 5.44 -6.11 -1.28
C TYR A 46 6.92 -6.16 -0.89
N PHE A 47 7.60 -7.23 -1.29
CA PHE A 47 9.02 -7.39 -1.03
C PHE A 47 9.85 -6.90 -2.22
N SER A 48 10.78 -5.99 -1.97
CA SER A 48 11.66 -5.48 -3.03
C SER A 48 12.96 -4.92 -2.49
N GLU A 49 14.04 -5.14 -3.23
CA GLU A 49 15.32 -4.45 -3.01
C GLU A 49 15.33 -3.03 -3.63
N ARG A 50 14.31 -2.68 -4.43
CA ARG A 50 14.18 -1.39 -5.13
C ARG A 50 12.88 -0.68 -4.72
N LEU A 51 12.77 -0.38 -3.42
CA LEU A 51 11.58 0.24 -2.83
C LEU A 51 11.15 1.57 -3.46
N PRO A 52 12.04 2.52 -3.80
CA PRO A 52 11.61 3.77 -4.43
C PRO A 52 10.89 3.53 -5.77
N GLU A 53 11.37 2.56 -6.57
CA GLU A 53 10.74 2.20 -7.83
C GLU A 53 9.43 1.46 -7.65
N LEU A 54 9.38 0.52 -6.69
CA LEU A 54 8.13 -0.14 -6.31
C LEU A 54 7.09 0.89 -5.88
N TRP A 55 7.46 1.83 -5.02
CA TRP A 55 6.55 2.85 -4.52
C TRP A 55 6.06 3.76 -5.64
N ARG A 56 6.96 4.22 -6.51
CA ARG A 56 6.59 5.01 -7.69
C ARG A 56 5.58 4.27 -8.56
N ASP A 57 5.86 3.01 -8.89
CA ASP A 57 4.99 2.23 -9.77
C ASP A 57 3.60 1.99 -9.16
N LEU A 58 3.52 1.74 -7.85
CA LEU A 58 2.24 1.62 -7.13
C LEU A 58 1.51 2.96 -7.06
N ARG A 59 2.23 4.07 -6.82
CA ARG A 59 1.64 5.40 -6.76
C ARG A 59 1.03 5.81 -8.10
N GLU A 60 1.81 5.75 -9.16
CA GLU A 60 1.37 6.13 -10.52
C GLU A 60 0.35 5.13 -11.08
N GLY A 61 0.59 3.84 -10.88
CA GLY A 61 -0.23 2.79 -11.46
C GLY A 61 -1.53 2.53 -10.72
N ILE A 62 -1.61 2.81 -9.41
CA ILE A 62 -2.78 2.49 -8.58
C ILE A 62 -3.34 3.73 -7.88
N PHE A 63 -2.51 4.49 -7.16
CA PHE A 63 -3.01 5.63 -6.40
C PHE A 63 -3.50 6.75 -7.32
N GLU A 64 -2.91 6.93 -8.49
CA GLU A 64 -3.35 7.90 -9.50
C GLU A 64 -4.38 7.32 -10.49
N HIS A 65 -4.71 6.02 -10.38
CA HIS A 65 -5.68 5.36 -11.26
C HIS A 65 -7.07 5.97 -11.12
N THR A 66 -7.74 6.21 -12.24
CA THR A 66 -9.03 6.93 -12.30
C THR A 66 -10.15 6.23 -11.53
N GLU A 67 -10.18 4.90 -11.54
CA GLU A 67 -11.26 4.12 -10.92
C GLU A 67 -10.98 3.72 -9.46
N ILE A 68 -9.72 3.39 -9.13
CA ILE A 68 -9.33 2.79 -7.85
C ILE A 68 -8.62 3.81 -6.95
N GLY A 69 -7.93 4.79 -7.53
CA GLY A 69 -7.09 5.74 -6.80
C GLY A 69 -7.86 6.51 -5.73
N THR A 70 -9.11 6.91 -6.02
CA THR A 70 -9.97 7.58 -5.04
C THR A 70 -10.32 6.69 -3.86
N TRP A 71 -10.62 5.42 -4.11
CA TRP A 71 -10.94 4.47 -3.05
C TRP A 71 -9.71 4.19 -2.19
N VAL A 72 -8.58 3.77 -2.79
CA VAL A 72 -7.41 3.36 -2.00
C VAL A 72 -6.90 4.50 -1.11
N ARG A 73 -6.84 5.73 -1.64
CA ARG A 73 -6.44 6.93 -0.90
C ARG A 73 -7.34 7.26 0.30
N ALA A 74 -8.61 6.86 0.26
CA ALA A 74 -9.53 7.15 1.35
C ALA A 74 -9.41 6.16 2.52
N VAL A 75 -8.72 5.02 2.34
CA VAL A 75 -8.86 3.86 3.23
C VAL A 75 -7.55 3.23 3.65
N CYS A 76 -6.43 3.63 3.04
CA CYS A 76 -5.15 2.97 3.24
C CYS A 76 -4.09 3.81 3.93
N GLU A 77 -3.12 3.09 4.45
CA GLU A 77 -1.85 3.59 4.96
C GLU A 77 -0.74 2.79 4.25
N VAL A 78 0.36 3.46 3.91
CA VAL A 78 1.52 2.82 3.27
C VAL A 78 2.72 3.02 4.16
N VAL A 79 3.26 1.90 4.64
CA VAL A 79 4.45 1.86 5.47
C VAL A 79 5.54 1.12 4.72
N CYS A 80 6.77 1.60 4.83
CA CYS A 80 7.93 0.91 4.31
C CYS A 80 8.86 0.56 5.46
N GLU A 81 9.19 -0.72 5.59
CA GLU A 81 10.09 -1.24 6.62
C GLU A 81 11.48 -1.53 6.05
N GLY A 82 12.49 -0.96 6.72
CA GLY A 82 13.91 -1.20 6.47
C GLY A 82 14.40 -2.55 6.99
N GLU A 83 15.71 -2.77 6.93
CA GLU A 83 16.31 -4.04 7.38
C GLU A 83 16.29 -4.18 8.90
N ALA A 84 16.23 -3.07 9.65
CA ALA A 84 16.02 -3.08 11.10
C ALA A 84 14.53 -3.15 11.51
N GLY A 85 13.63 -3.46 10.57
CA GLY A 85 12.19 -3.55 10.81
C GLY A 85 11.57 -2.21 11.20
N TRP A 86 10.64 -2.23 12.16
CA TRP A 86 9.85 -1.06 12.61
C TRP A 86 10.67 0.15 13.06
N HIS A 87 11.95 -0.03 13.45
CA HIS A 87 12.82 1.07 13.86
C HIS A 87 13.22 2.01 12.72
N GLU A 88 13.06 1.55 11.48
CA GLU A 88 13.36 2.30 10.25
C GLU A 88 12.09 2.41 9.39
N ALA A 89 10.91 2.33 10.01
CA ALA A 89 9.65 2.44 9.30
C ALA A 89 9.43 3.87 8.80
N LEU A 90 9.14 4.00 7.50
CA LEU A 90 8.74 5.24 6.86
C LEU A 90 7.24 5.21 6.58
N LEU A 91 6.50 6.24 7.00
CA LEU A 91 5.11 6.42 6.64
C LEU A 91 5.02 7.20 5.33
N LEU A 92 4.78 6.48 4.23
CA LEU A 92 4.80 7.06 2.87
C LEU A 92 3.45 7.64 2.45
N TYR A 93 2.37 7.12 3.03
CA TYR A 93 1.02 7.58 2.76
C TYR A 93 0.09 7.27 3.93
N HIS A 94 -0.85 8.17 4.17
CA HIS A 94 -1.92 7.96 5.12
C HIS A 94 -3.22 8.61 4.61
N TYR A 95 -4.36 7.99 4.84
CA TYR A 95 -5.67 8.55 4.45
C TYR A 95 -6.00 9.84 5.23
N ASP A 96 -5.55 9.94 6.48
CA ASP A 96 -5.58 11.18 7.27
C ASP A 96 -4.49 12.14 6.78
N LYS A 97 -4.92 13.29 6.28
CA LYS A 97 -4.05 14.33 5.72
C LYS A 97 -3.28 15.13 6.77
N ASN A 98 -3.59 14.93 8.05
CA ASN A 98 -2.90 15.59 9.15
C ASN A 98 -1.65 14.84 9.60
N GLU A 99 -1.44 13.61 9.13
CA GLU A 99 -0.24 12.84 9.42
C GLU A 99 0.98 13.44 8.72
N GLN A 100 2.11 13.38 9.41
CA GLN A 100 3.39 13.75 8.83
C GLN A 100 3.92 12.56 8.04
N LEU A 101 4.15 12.77 6.74
CA LEU A 101 4.65 11.72 5.84
C LEU A 101 6.18 11.84 5.68
N ASP A 102 6.80 10.69 5.53
CA ASP A 102 8.19 10.53 5.12
C ASP A 102 8.32 10.45 3.59
N SER A 103 9.56 10.47 3.08
CA SER A 103 9.86 10.22 1.68
C SER A 103 10.80 9.04 1.49
N LEU A 104 10.57 8.28 0.41
CA LEU A 104 11.56 7.41 -0.19
C LEU A 104 12.25 8.24 -1.28
N ASP A 105 13.52 8.59 -1.05
CA ASP A 105 14.37 9.26 -2.03
C ASP A 105 14.98 8.27 -3.04
#